data_AF-A0A838HPD9-F1
#
_entry.id   AF-A0A838HPD9-F1
#
_cell.length_a   1.000
_cell.length_b   1.000
_cell.length_c   1.000
_cell.angle_alpha   90.00
_cell.angle_beta   90.00
_cell.angle_gamma   90.00
#
_symmetry.space_group_name_H-M   'P 1'
#
loop_
_entity.id
_entity.type
_entity.pdbx_description
1 polymer ?
#
loop_
_entity_poly.entity_id
_entity_poly.type
_entity_poly.pdbx_seq_one_letter_code
_entity_poly.pdbx_strand_id
1 'polypeptide(L)'
;MRFVHLGELLAYSFGQIHELVHGTLQDLDAAALAWRPDPGANPIAWLVWHLTRVQDDHVSQIAGREQAWIAEGWAERFGLP
;
A
#
# COMPACT_ATOMS: atom_id res chain seq x y z
N MET A 1 -33.79 5.19 -1.48
CA MET A 1 -32.57 4.39 -1.72
C MET A 1 -31.50 5.33 -2.24
N ARG A 2 -30.40 5.51 -1.49
CA ARG A 2 -29.30 6.37 -1.92
C ARG A 2 -28.44 5.55 -2.88
N PHE A 3 -28.36 5.99 -4.14
CA PHE A 3 -27.40 5.43 -5.09
C PHE A 3 -26.00 5.74 -4.56
N VAL A 4 -25.29 4.74 -4.07
CA VAL A 4 -23.86 4.85 -3.79
C VAL A 4 -23.19 4.95 -5.16
N HIS A 5 -22.51 6.07 -5.43
CA HIS A 5 -21.72 6.17 -6.65
C HIS A 5 -20.52 5.23 -6.53
N LEU A 6 -20.25 4.44 -7.58
CA LEU A 6 -19.14 3.49 -7.60
C LEU A 6 -17.81 4.14 -7.20
N GLY A 7 -17.56 5.38 -7.64
CA GLY A 7 -16.37 6.14 -7.25
C GLY A 7 -16.29 6.43 -5.75
N GLU A 8 -17.41 6.74 -5.09
CA GLU A 8 -17.46 6.95 -3.64
C GLU A 8 -17.20 5.65 -2.89
N LEU A 9 -17.74 4.52 -3.37
CA LEU A 9 -17.48 3.21 -2.79
C LEU A 9 -16.00 2.84 -2.88
N LEU A 10 -15.38 3.03 -4.05
CA LEU A 10 -13.96 2.75 -4.25
C LEU A 10 -13.08 3.64 -3.36
N ALA A 11 -13.36 4.95 -3.32
CA ALA A 11 -12.64 5.89 -2.46
C ALA A 11 -12.77 5.50 -0.98
N TYR A 12 -13.97 5.14 -0.54
CA TYR A 12 -14.21 4.64 0.82
C TYR A 12 -13.40 3.37 1.09
N SER A 13 -13.47 2.36 0.21
CA SER A 13 -12.75 1.10 0.37
C SER A 13 -11.22 1.28 0.45
N PHE A 14 -10.63 2.13 -0.39
CA PHE A 14 -9.20 2.44 -0.31
C PHE A 14 -8.85 3.23 0.96
N GLY A 15 -9.72 4.13 1.41
CA GLY A 15 -9.56 4.84 2.68
C GLY A 15 -9.56 3.89 3.89
N GLN A 16 -10.42 2.88 3.88
CA GLN A 16 -10.46 1.85 4.92
C GLN A 16 -9.19 0.99 4.96
N ILE A 17 -8.61 0.66 3.79
CA ILE A 17 -7.32 -0.05 3.74
C ILE A 17 -6.22 0.80 4.36
N HIS A 18 -6.18 2.10 4.06
CA HIS A 18 -5.20 3.02 4.65
C HIS A 18 -5.32 3.08 6.19
N GLU A 19 -6.53 3.26 6.72
CA GLU A 19 -6.77 3.26 8.17
C GLU A 19 -6.37 1.93 8.82
N LEU A 20 -6.73 0.80 8.20
CA LEU A 20 -6.41 -0.53 8.71
C LEU A 20 -4.90 -0.78 8.75
N VAL A 21 -4.15 -0.40 7.70
CA VAL A 21 -2.69 -0.54 7.68
C VAL A 21 -2.08 0.27 8.81
N HIS A 22 -2.44 1.56 8.95
CA HIS A 22 -1.88 2.39 10.02
C HIS A 22 -2.23 1.86 11.42
N GLY A 23 -3.47 1.43 11.64
CA GLY A 23 -3.89 0.84 12.92
C GLY A 23 -3.20 -0.48 13.24
N THR A 24 -2.99 -1.34 12.24
CA THR A 24 -2.33 -2.65 12.42
C THR A 24 -0.85 -2.49 12.77
N LEU A 25 -0.20 -1.45 12.25
CA LEU A 25 1.24 -1.23 12.42
C LEU A 25 1.60 -0.33 13.62
N GLN A 26 0.62 0.30 14.26
CA GLN A 26 0.82 1.39 15.23
C GLN A 26 1.85 1.06 16.33
N ASP A 27 1.83 -0.16 16.85
CA ASP A 27 2.65 -0.57 17.99
C ASP A 27 3.78 -1.53 17.59
N LEU A 28 4.07 -1.68 16.29
CA LEU A 28 5.13 -2.55 15.79
C LEU A 28 6.45 -1.79 15.64
N ASP A 29 7.51 -2.36 16.19
CA ASP A 29 8.87 -1.88 15.96
C ASP A 29 9.47 -2.46 14.66
N ALA A 30 10.66 -1.99 14.30
CA ALA A 30 11.36 -2.44 13.10
C ALA A 30 11.69 -3.94 13.11
N ALA A 31 11.93 -4.54 14.28
CA ALA A 31 12.24 -5.96 14.40
C ALA A 31 10.99 -6.80 14.11
N ALA A 32 9.84 -6.40 14.65
CA ALA A 32 8.56 -7.03 14.34
C ALA A 32 8.19 -6.88 12.86
N LEU A 33 8.41 -5.69 12.28
CA LEU A 33 8.16 -5.44 10.86
C LEU A 33 9.02 -6.31 9.92
N ALA A 34 10.25 -6.63 10.34
CA ALA A 34 11.18 -7.47 9.59
C ALA A 34 11.07 -8.97 9.92
N TRP A 35 10.28 -9.35 10.93
CA TRP A 35 10.15 -10.72 11.37
C TRP A 35 9.47 -11.61 10.33
N ARG A 36 9.90 -12.88 10.27
CA ARG A 36 9.37 -13.89 9.35
C ARG A 36 9.04 -15.16 10.15
N PRO A 37 7.79 -15.66 10.12
CA PRO A 37 7.42 -16.90 10.82
C PRO A 37 8.04 -18.15 10.19
N ASP A 38 8.36 -18.10 8.91
CA ASP A 38 8.90 -19.21 8.11
C ASP A 38 9.88 -18.67 7.05
N PRO A 39 10.92 -19.44 6.64
CA PRO A 39 11.85 -19.02 5.59
C PRO A 39 11.22 -18.65 4.25
N GLY A 40 10.01 -19.14 3.94
CA GLY A 40 9.22 -18.80 2.76
C GLY A 40 8.23 -17.64 2.96
N ALA A 41 7.99 -17.20 4.19
CA ALA A 41 7.02 -16.14 4.48
C ALA A 41 7.58 -14.75 4.15
N ASN A 42 6.76 -13.82 3.68
CA ASN A 42 7.19 -12.42 3.55
C ASN A 42 7.10 -11.71 4.90
N PRO A 43 8.05 -10.80 5.23
CA PRO A 43 7.94 -9.98 6.43
C PRO A 43 6.80 -8.96 6.29
N ILE A 44 6.30 -8.44 7.42
CA ILE A 44 5.18 -7.50 7.46
C ILE A 44 5.46 -6.25 6.63
N ALA A 45 6.68 -5.69 6.76
CA ALA A 45 7.10 -4.53 5.97
C ALA A 45 7.00 -4.77 4.45
N TRP A 46 7.36 -5.98 4.00
CA TRP A 46 7.27 -6.34 2.58
C TRP A 46 5.82 -6.42 2.13
N LEU A 47 4.92 -6.98 2.94
CA LEU A 47 3.49 -7.08 2.61
C LEU A 47 2.86 -5.70 2.43
N VAL A 48 3.20 -4.75 3.30
CA VAL A 48 2.69 -3.36 3.24
C VAL A 48 3.29 -2.61 2.04
N TRP A 49 4.60 -2.73 1.81
CA TRP A 49 5.23 -2.18 0.61
C TRP A 49 4.62 -2.77 -0.67
N HIS A 50 4.42 -4.08 -0.72
CA HIS A 50 3.88 -4.75 -1.90
C HIS A 50 2.43 -4.33 -2.18
N LEU A 51 1.59 -4.26 -1.14
CA LEU A 51 0.22 -3.73 -1.23
C LEU A 51 0.21 -2.32 -1.85
N THR A 52 1.05 -1.43 -1.33
CA THR A 52 1.10 -0.03 -1.79
C THR A 52 1.67 0.11 -3.20
N ARG A 53 2.64 -0.72 -3.60
CA ARG A 53 3.14 -0.79 -4.98
C ARG A 53 2.07 -1.23 -5.98
N VAL A 54 1.32 -2.28 -5.66
CA VAL A 54 0.24 -2.79 -6.52
C VAL A 54 -0.90 -1.77 -6.64
N GLN A 55 -1.24 -1.10 -5.54
CA GLN A 55 -2.24 -0.02 -5.58
C GLN A 55 -1.79 1.16 -6.44
N ASP A 56 -0.54 1.63 -6.26
CA ASP A 56 0.02 2.72 -7.07
C ASP A 56 0.06 2.37 -8.56
N ASP A 57 0.54 1.17 -8.91
CA ASP A 57 0.59 0.68 -10.28
C ASP A 57 -0.78 0.74 -10.98
N HIS A 58 -1.79 0.08 -10.40
CA HIS A 58 -3.12 0.01 -11.01
C HIS A 58 -3.86 1.35 -11.00
N VAL A 59 -3.83 2.10 -9.90
CA VAL A 59 -4.54 3.37 -9.80
C VAL A 59 -3.91 4.41 -10.72
N SER A 60 -2.59 4.47 -10.80
CA SER A 60 -1.90 5.40 -11.68
C SER A 60 -2.13 5.06 -13.16
N GLN A 61 -2.18 3.78 -13.52
CA GLN A 61 -2.58 3.34 -14.87
C GLN A 61 -4.00 3.79 -15.23
N ILE A 62 -4.98 3.54 -14.36
CA ILE A 62 -6.38 3.93 -14.59
C ILE A 62 -6.52 5.46 -14.69
N ALA A 63 -5.77 6.19 -13.87
CA ALA A 63 -5.79 7.66 -13.86
C ALA A 63 -4.95 8.30 -14.98
N GLY A 64 -4.21 7.52 -15.78
CA GLY A 64 -3.36 8.04 -16.84
C GLY A 64 -2.20 8.91 -16.33
N ARG A 65 -1.68 8.62 -15.14
CA ARG A 65 -0.57 9.34 -14.51
C ARG A 65 0.62 8.42 -14.27
N GLU A 66 1.79 9.02 -14.11
CA GLU A 66 2.98 8.29 -13.68
C GLU A 66 2.80 7.76 -12.25
N GLN A 67 3.34 6.57 -11.98
CA GLN A 67 3.33 5.97 -10.66
C GLN A 67 4.07 6.88 -9.67
N ALA A 68 3.51 7.05 -8.46
CA ALA A 68 4.16 7.78 -7.39
C ALA A 68 5.54 7.18 -7.08
N TRP A 69 5.69 5.86 -7.27
CA TRP A 69 6.98 5.15 -7.17
C TRP A 69 8.13 5.86 -7.89
N ILE A 70 7.88 6.37 -9.09
CA ILE A 70 8.86 7.09 -9.92
C ILE A 70 8.71 8.60 -9.72
N ALA A 71 7.50 9.13 -9.92
CA ALA A 71 7.24 10.56 -9.94
C ALA A 71 7.58 11.27 -8.62
N GLU A 72 7.49 10.57 -7.49
CA GLU A 72 7.78 11.10 -6.16
C GLU A 72 9.12 10.59 -5.58
N GLY A 73 9.93 9.89 -6.39
CA GLY A 73 11.28 9.45 -6.01
C GLY A 73 11.32 8.33 -4.97
N TRP A 74 10.24 7.55 -4.82
CA TRP A 74 10.23 6.43 -3.86
C TRP A 74 11.18 5.30 -4.27
N ALA A 75 11.31 5.03 -5.57
CA ALA A 75 12.31 4.09 -6.11
C ALA A 75 13.72 4.39 -5.57
N GLU A 76 14.15 5.65 -5.67
CA GLU A 76 15.44 6.11 -5.15
C GLU A 76 15.55 5.96 -3.63
N ARG A 77 14.52 6.36 -2.88
CA ARG A 77 14.50 6.26 -1.40
C ARG A 77 14.61 4.81 -0.91
N PHE A 78 14.03 3.88 -1.65
CA PHE A 78 14.10 2.44 -1.34
C PHE A 78 15.36 1.78 -1.92
N GLY A 79 16.10 2.44 -2.79
CA GLY A 79 17.25 1.86 -3.50
C GLY A 79 16.84 0.72 -4.43
N LEU A 80 15.63 0.79 -4.98
CA LEU A 80 15.03 -0.22 -5.85
C LEU A 80 14.61 0.44 -7.18
N PRO A 81 14.65 -0.30 -8.31
CA PRO A 81 14.18 0.23 -9.59
C PRO A 81 12.67 0.50 -9.61
#